data_AF-A0A3S9PXC0-F1
#
_entry.id   AF-A0A3S9PXC0-F1
#
_cell.length_a   1.000
_cell.length_b   1.000
_cell.length_c   1.000
_cell.angle_alpha   90.00
_cell.angle_beta   90.00
_cell.angle_gamma   90.00
#
_symmetry.space_group_name_H-M   'P 1'
#
loop_
_entity.id
_entity.type
_entity.pdbx_description
1 polymer ?
#
loop_
_entity_poly.entity_id
_entity_poly.type
_entity_poly.pdbx_seq_one_letter_code
_entity_poly.pdbx_strand_id
1 'polypeptide(L)' 'MREQIRDKRKELRFTQADLAKAVGVSRQTVVAIEGGDYAPSVFLALDIAKVLGSTVEELFGD' A
#
# COMPACT_ATOMS: atom_id res chain seq x y z
N MET A 1 7.08 6.97 7.46
CA MET A 1 6.65 5.59 7.17
C MET A 1 5.22 5.47 6.61
N ARG A 2 4.16 5.19 7.37
CA ARG A 2 2.87 4.70 6.78
C ARG A 2 2.01 5.71 6.01
N GLU A 3 2.29 6.99 6.15
CA GLU A 3 1.61 8.05 5.39
C GLU A 3 1.96 7.98 3.89
N GLN A 4 3.15 7.46 3.53
CA GLN A 4 3.62 7.39 2.14
C GLN A 4 2.71 6.54 1.25
N ILE A 5 2.23 5.39 1.73
CA ILE A 5 1.30 4.52 0.99
C ILE A 5 -0.02 5.26 0.73
N ARG A 6 -0.55 5.91 1.78
CA ARG A 6 -1.81 6.66 1.69
C ARG A 6 -1.68 7.83 0.73
N ASP A 7 -0.58 8.55 0.77
CA ASP A 7 -0.34 9.74 -0.04
C ASP A 7 -0.14 9.35 -1.50
N LYS A 8 0.72 8.37 -1.79
CA LYS A 8 0.90 7.82 -3.15
C LYS A 8 -0.41 7.29 -3.73
N ARG A 9 -1.21 6.60 -2.93
CA ARG A 9 -2.54 6.13 -3.35
C ARG A 9 -3.45 7.31 -3.71
N LYS A 10 -3.46 8.38 -2.91
CA LYS A 10 -4.27 9.58 -3.17
C LYS A 10 -3.77 10.38 -4.38
N GLU A 11 -2.46 10.46 -4.62
CA GLU A 11 -1.87 11.04 -5.83
C GLU A 11 -2.41 10.36 -7.09
N LEU A 12 -2.57 9.03 -7.04
CA LEU A 12 -3.19 8.22 -8.10
C LEU A 12 -4.72 8.23 -8.09
N ARG A 13 -5.36 9.00 -7.19
CA ARG A 13 -6.81 9.06 -6.96
C ARG A 13 -7.45 7.70 -6.65
N PHE A 14 -6.68 6.75 -6.13
CA PHE A 14 -7.19 5.45 -5.72
C PHE A 14 -7.89 5.55 -4.38
N THR A 15 -9.02 4.86 -4.23
CA THR A 15 -9.56 4.49 -2.92
C THR A 15 -8.78 3.30 -2.36
N GLN A 16 -8.93 3.02 -1.06
CA GLN A 16 -8.35 1.80 -0.46
C GLN A 16 -8.88 0.53 -1.13
N ALA A 17 -10.11 0.54 -1.63
CA ALA A 17 -10.69 -0.59 -2.35
C ALA A 17 -10.05 -0.77 -3.74
N ASP A 18 -9.67 0.32 -4.40
CA ASP A 18 -8.98 0.27 -5.70
C ASP A 18 -7.58 -0.32 -5.55
N LEU A 19 -6.82 0.14 -4.55
CA LEU A 19 -5.51 -0.45 -4.25
C LEU A 19 -5.64 -1.92 -3.87
N ALA A 20 -6.62 -2.27 -3.03
CA ALA A 20 -6.87 -3.64 -2.62
C ALA A 20 -7.17 -4.56 -3.81
N LYS A 21 -8.01 -4.09 -4.74
CA LYS A 21 -8.34 -4.79 -5.98
C LYS A 21 -7.10 -4.96 -6.86
N ALA A 22 -6.26 -3.93 -6.97
CA ALA A 22 -5.05 -3.96 -7.80
C ALA A 22 -4.01 -4.99 -7.32
N VAL A 23 -3.91 -5.21 -6.00
CA VAL A 23 -2.94 -6.14 -5.39
C VAL A 23 -3.57 -7.44 -4.87
N GLY A 24 -4.85 -7.69 -5.20
CA GLY A 24 -5.52 -8.97 -4.91
C GLY A 24 -5.80 -9.25 -3.44
N VAL A 25 -6.04 -8.21 -2.63
CA VAL A 25 -6.34 -8.35 -1.18
C VAL A 25 -7.68 -7.71 -0.82
N SER A 26 -8.09 -7.86 0.45
CA SER A 26 -9.29 -7.18 0.95
C SER A 26 -9.03 -5.69 1.21
N ARG A 27 -10.08 -4.86 1.14
CA ARG A 27 -9.99 -3.44 1.56
C ARG A 27 -9.47 -3.29 2.99
N GLN A 28 -9.87 -4.20 3.89
CA GLN A 28 -9.42 -4.19 5.29
C GLN A 28 -7.93 -4.45 5.43
N THR A 29 -7.35 -5.28 4.55
CA THR A 29 -5.89 -5.48 4.49
C THR A 29 -5.17 -4.16 4.20
N VAL A 30 -5.64 -3.40 3.20
CA VAL A 30 -5.07 -2.07 2.88
C VAL A 30 -5.25 -1.09 4.04
N VAL A 31 -6.41 -1.09 4.71
CA VAL A 31 -6.64 -0.26 5.91
C VAL A 31 -5.61 -0.57 7.00
N ALA A 32 -5.38 -1.85 7.30
CA ALA A 32 -4.43 -2.26 8.33
C ALA A 32 -2.97 -1.93 7.96
N ILE A 33 -2.61 -2.06 6.68
CA ILE A 33 -1.29 -1.65 6.16
C ILE A 33 -1.07 -0.15 6.38
N GLU A 34 -2.00 0.69 5.88
CA GLU A 34 -1.93 2.15 6.04
C GLU A 34 -2.04 2.59 7.51
N GLY A 35 -2.65 1.76 8.36
CA GLY A 35 -2.93 2.08 9.75
C GLY A 35 -1.74 1.90 10.68
N GLY A 36 -0.96 0.84 10.53
CA GLY A 36 -0.09 0.43 11.65
C GLY A 36 -0.05 -1.06 11.90
N ASP A 37 -1.16 -1.70 11.58
CA ASP A 37 -1.57 -2.87 12.33
C ASP A 37 -1.22 -4.17 11.60
N TYR A 38 -0.73 -4.06 10.36
CA TYR A 38 -0.32 -5.19 9.56
C TYR A 38 0.99 -4.91 8.83
N ALA A 39 1.93 -5.83 8.97
CA ALA A 39 3.12 -5.91 8.14
C ALA A 39 2.82 -6.85 6.96
N PRO A 40 2.82 -6.36 5.71
CA PRO A 40 2.57 -7.20 4.54
C PRO A 40 3.70 -8.21 4.33
N SER A 41 3.41 -9.27 3.57
CA SER A 41 4.47 -10.14 3.04
C SER A 41 5.36 -9.36 2.07
N VAL A 42 6.58 -9.86 1.83
CA VAL A 42 7.52 -9.25 0.86
C VAL A 42 6.87 -9.14 -0.53
N PHE A 43 6.16 -10.17 -0.98
CA PHE A 43 5.45 -10.15 -2.26
C PHE A 43 4.37 -9.07 -2.31
N LEU A 44 3.56 -8.95 -1.26
CA LEU A 44 2.52 -7.92 -1.20
C LEU A 44 3.12 -6.50 -1.15
N ALA A 45 4.24 -6.32 -0.43
CA ALA A 45 4.95 -5.04 -0.40
C ALA A 45 5.48 -4.66 -1.79
N LEU A 46 6.05 -5.62 -2.53
CA LEU A 46 6.52 -5.41 -3.91
C LEU A 46 5.37 -5.09 -4.87
N ASP A 47 4.23 -5.79 -4.76
CA ASP A 47 3.06 -5.52 -5.58
C ASP A 47 2.48 -4.12 -5.31
N ILE A 48 2.39 -3.72 -4.03
CA ILE A 48 1.96 -2.38 -3.64
C ILE A 48 2.91 -1.32 -4.21
N ALA A 49 4.22 -1.50 -4.05
CA ALA A 49 5.24 -0.58 -4.58
C ALA A 49 5.10 -0.41 -6.10
N LYS A 50 4.94 -1.52 -6.83
CA LYS A 50 4.72 -1.52 -8.28
C LYS A 50 3.44 -0.79 -8.69
N VAL A 51 2.32 -1.04 -8.00
CA VAL A 51 1.04 -0.38 -8.30
C VAL A 51 1.10 1.12 -8.01
N LEU A 52 1.80 1.51 -6.94
CA LEU A 52 1.94 2.91 -6.54
C LEU A 52 3.08 3.65 -7.26
N GLY A 53 3.82 2.97 -8.13
CA GLY A 53 4.94 3.57 -8.88
C GLY A 53 6.08 4.05 -7.99
N SER A 54 6.36 3.31 -6.91
CA SER A 54 7.36 3.64 -5.88
C SER A 54 8.21 2.40 -5.57
N THR A 55 9.20 2.52 -4.67
CA THR A 55 9.96 1.37 -4.18
C THR A 55 9.46 0.91 -2.80
N VAL A 56 9.85 -0.30 -2.39
CA VAL A 56 9.51 -0.80 -1.04
C VAL A 56 10.18 0.07 0.02
N GLU A 57 11.40 0.52 -0.21
CA GLU A 57 12.15 1.41 0.67
C GLU A 57 11.46 2.78 0.81
N GLU A 58 10.93 3.34 -0.27
CA GLU A 58 10.19 4.61 -0.24
C GLU A 58 8.84 4.51 0.47
N LEU A 59 8.22 3.33 0.53
CA LEU A 59 6.90 3.12 1.13
C LEU A 59 6.94 2.57 2.56
N PHE A 60 8.00 1.83 2.89
CA PHE A 60 8.12 1.07 4.14
C PHE A 60 9.45 1.29 4.86
N GLY A 61 10.40 2.04 4.30
CA GLY A 61 11.64 2.45 4.96
C GLY A 61 11.40 3.51 6.05
N ASP A 62 12.33 3.59 7.01
CA ASP A 62 12.23 4.38 8.27
C ASP A 62 11.81 5.84 8.10
#